data_AF-A0AAV6YMF4-F1
#
_entry.id   AF-A0AAV6YMF4-F1
#
_cell.length_a   1.000
_cell.length_b   1.000
_cell.length_c   1.000
_cell.angle_alpha   90.00
_cell.angle_beta   90.00
_cell.angle_gamma   90.00
#
_symmetry.space_group_name_H-M   'P 1'
#
loop_
_entity.id
_entity.type
_entity.pdbx_description
1 polymer ?
#
loop_
_entity_poly.entity_id
_entity_poly.type
_entity_poly.pdbx_seq_one_letter_code
_entity_poly.pdbx_strand_id
1 'polypeptide(L)'
;TGTQQHPDPPAMSQQSNLIHIYNGIPFTTRSSAELLQSLDQFQAREDDLLLVSYPKSGTHWLAEIMKLLYSSKVTLTSAIEFGETTKLEELNNLTTKRIIPTHLNYHMLPKDFKAKKCKAIYIIRNPKDTAVSLYHYYRENPNLPTIEGWNTYLDMFLHGEGDIKQG
;
A
#
# COMPACT_ATOMS: atom_id res chain seq x y z
N THR A 1 -4.95 -53.54 7.00
CA THR A 1 -3.88 -52.52 6.93
C THR A 1 -4.14 -51.63 5.72
N GLY A 2 -5.04 -50.66 5.87
CA GLY A 2 -5.37 -49.69 4.81
C GLY A 2 -4.65 -48.38 5.10
N THR A 3 -3.62 -48.07 4.33
CA THR A 3 -2.94 -46.78 4.36
C THR A 3 -3.89 -45.70 3.84
N GLN A 4 -4.36 -44.83 4.73
CA GLN A 4 -5.01 -43.58 4.35
C GLN A 4 -3.97 -42.70 3.65
N GLN A 5 -4.12 -42.52 2.34
CA GLN A 5 -3.43 -41.45 1.62
C GLN A 5 -4.06 -40.13 2.06
N HIS A 6 -3.24 -39.30 2.71
CA HIS A 6 -3.54 -37.88 2.90
C HIS A 6 -3.71 -37.26 1.51
N PRO A 7 -4.73 -36.41 1.28
CA PRO A 7 -4.80 -35.65 0.04
C PRO A 7 -3.60 -34.71 -0.02
N ASP A 8 -2.94 -34.66 -1.18
CA ASP A 8 -1.90 -33.68 -1.47
C ASP A 8 -2.42 -32.26 -1.20
N PRO A 9 -1.60 -31.36 -0.64
CA PRO A 9 -2.00 -29.96 -0.48
C PRO A 9 -2.38 -29.38 -1.85
N PRO A 10 -3.43 -28.55 -1.93
CA PRO A 10 -3.80 -27.92 -3.19
C PRO A 10 -2.62 -27.13 -3.75
N ALA A 11 -2.34 -27.35 -5.03
CA ALA A 11 -1.21 -26.77 -5.74
C ALA A 11 -1.11 -25.25 -5.55
N MET A 12 0.10 -24.76 -5.25
CA MET A 12 0.50 -23.36 -5.06
C MET A 12 0.32 -22.45 -6.31
N SER A 13 -0.50 -22.80 -7.30
CA SER A 13 -0.45 -22.20 -8.63
C SER A 13 -1.45 -21.07 -8.90
N GLN A 14 -2.12 -20.51 -7.88
CA GLN A 14 -3.02 -19.35 -8.07
C GLN A 14 -2.67 -18.09 -7.24
N GLN A 15 -1.75 -18.17 -6.28
CA GLN A 15 -1.40 -17.04 -5.40
C GLN A 15 -0.27 -16.15 -5.94
N SER A 16 0.50 -16.61 -6.94
CA SER A 16 1.68 -15.93 -7.48
C SER A 16 1.40 -14.63 -8.24
N ASN A 17 0.13 -14.26 -8.45
CA ASN A 17 -0.27 -13.11 -9.27
C ASN A 17 -0.80 -11.92 -8.45
N LEU A 18 -0.68 -11.93 -7.12
CA LEU A 18 -1.21 -10.86 -6.26
C LEU A 18 -0.16 -9.85 -5.81
N ILE A 19 1.13 -10.19 -5.91
CA ILE A 19 2.26 -9.33 -5.56
C ILE A 19 3.23 -9.30 -6.74
N HIS A 20 3.85 -8.15 -6.98
CA HIS A 20 5.00 -7.98 -7.86
C HIS A 20 6.07 -7.13 -7.18
N ILE A 21 7.30 -7.17 -7.70
CA ILE A 21 8.43 -6.42 -7.15
C ILE A 21 8.71 -5.20 -8.01
N TYR A 22 8.72 -4.01 -7.40
CA TYR A 22 9.15 -2.76 -8.02
C TYR A 22 10.24 -2.11 -7.16
N ASN A 23 11.40 -1.84 -7.76
CA ASN A 23 12.59 -1.30 -7.07
C ASN A 23 12.98 -2.08 -5.80
N GLY A 24 12.86 -3.42 -5.84
CA GLY A 24 13.18 -4.31 -4.72
C GLY A 24 12.15 -4.31 -3.60
N ILE A 25 10.99 -3.67 -3.78
CA ILE A 25 9.92 -3.61 -2.79
C ILE A 25 8.70 -4.39 -3.31
N PRO A 26 8.05 -5.22 -2.46
CA PRO A 26 6.82 -5.90 -2.83
C PRO A 26 5.63 -4.94 -2.87
N PHE A 27 4.89 -4.95 -3.97
CA PHE A 27 3.64 -4.24 -4.16
C PHE A 27 2.54 -5.21 -4.54
N THR A 28 1.33 -4.96 -4.06
CA THR A 28 0.15 -5.69 -4.56
C THR A 28 -0.12 -5.32 -6.01
N THR A 29 -0.74 -6.21 -6.79
CA THR A 29 -1.17 -5.92 -8.17
C THR A 29 -2.26 -4.85 -8.28
N ARG A 30 -2.76 -4.32 -7.14
CA ARG A 30 -3.53 -3.07 -7.12
C ARG A 30 -2.71 -1.84 -7.50
N SER A 31 -1.39 -1.93 -7.48
CA SER A 31 -0.47 -0.88 -7.90
C SER A 31 0.20 -1.39 -9.18
N SER A 32 -0.19 -0.94 -10.37
CA SER A 32 0.46 -1.44 -11.59
C SER A 32 1.91 -0.97 -11.67
N ALA A 33 2.78 -1.76 -12.30
CA ALA A 33 4.18 -1.40 -12.46
C ALA A 33 4.32 -0.11 -13.28
N GLU A 34 3.44 0.06 -14.28
CA GLU A 34 3.35 1.23 -15.13
C GLU A 34 2.98 2.49 -14.34
N LEU A 35 2.03 2.39 -13.40
CA LEU A 35 1.70 3.50 -12.50
C LEU A 35 2.91 3.87 -11.63
N LEU A 36 3.56 2.88 -11.01
CA LEU A 36 4.72 3.12 -10.15
C LEU A 36 5.88 3.76 -10.90
N GLN A 37 6.11 3.36 -12.15
CA GLN A 37 7.10 3.97 -13.05
C GLN A 37 6.72 5.40 -13.46
N SER A 38 5.42 5.69 -13.54
CA SER A 38 4.88 6.98 -13.99
C SER A 38 4.64 7.97 -12.86
N LEU A 39 4.90 7.62 -11.59
CA LEU A 39 4.62 8.48 -10.43
C LEU A 39 5.17 9.91 -10.56
N ASP A 40 6.35 10.09 -11.16
CA ASP A 40 6.96 11.41 -11.38
C ASP A 40 6.20 12.29 -12.41
N GLN A 41 5.22 11.75 -13.13
CA GLN A 41 4.32 12.52 -14.00
C GLN A 41 3.18 13.20 -13.22
N PHE A 42 2.99 12.84 -11.94
CA PHE A 42 2.02 13.48 -11.07
C PHE A 42 2.35 14.97 -10.86
N GLN A 43 1.34 15.83 -10.98
CA GLN A 43 1.49 17.27 -10.80
C GLN A 43 0.98 17.67 -9.42
N ALA A 44 1.91 17.92 -8.50
CA ALA A 44 1.58 18.36 -7.16
C ALA A 44 1.14 19.83 -7.15
N ARG A 45 0.27 20.16 -6.20
CA ARG A 45 -0.17 21.53 -5.92
C ARG A 45 0.38 21.95 -4.58
N GLU A 46 0.69 23.24 -4.44
CA GLU A 46 1.20 23.79 -3.18
C GLU A 46 0.22 23.58 -2.00
N ASP A 47 -1.07 23.42 -2.29
CA ASP A 47 -2.10 23.17 -1.30
C ASP A 47 -2.41 21.67 -1.07
N ASP A 48 -1.73 20.75 -1.75
CA ASP A 48 -1.90 19.31 -1.48
C ASP A 48 -1.46 18.95 -0.06
N LEU A 49 -2.14 17.95 0.51
CA LEU A 49 -1.78 17.33 1.77
C LEU A 49 -1.55 15.84 1.59
N LEU A 50 -0.35 15.38 1.93
CA LEU A 50 0.01 13.96 1.96
C LEU A 50 -0.36 13.34 3.31
N LEU A 51 -1.04 12.19 3.29
CA LEU A 51 -1.22 11.32 4.46
C LEU A 51 -0.34 10.09 4.29
N VAL A 52 0.84 10.13 4.91
CA VAL A 52 1.86 9.12 4.73
C VAL A 52 1.81 8.15 5.89
N SER A 53 1.84 6.86 5.61
CA SER A 53 1.84 5.82 6.67
C SER A 53 2.40 4.51 6.13
N TYR A 54 3.03 3.71 6.99
CA TYR A 54 3.19 2.29 6.67
C TYR A 54 1.82 1.60 6.73
N PRO A 55 1.51 0.61 5.86
CA PRO A 55 0.23 -0.10 5.90
C PRO A 55 -0.14 -0.54 7.32
N LYS A 56 -1.43 -0.40 7.69
CA LYS A 56 -1.97 -0.76 9.01
C LYS A 56 -1.47 0.06 10.21
N SER A 57 -0.87 1.22 9.94
CA SER A 57 -0.41 2.15 10.98
C SER A 57 -1.41 3.27 11.33
N GLY A 58 -2.64 3.23 10.80
CA GLY A 58 -3.70 4.20 11.14
C GLY A 58 -4.18 5.11 10.02
N THR A 59 -3.87 4.79 8.75
CA THR A 59 -4.20 5.60 7.55
C THR A 59 -5.68 6.00 7.47
N HIS A 60 -6.59 5.04 7.65
CA HIS A 60 -8.03 5.30 7.58
C HIS A 60 -8.49 6.24 8.71
N TRP A 61 -8.01 6.02 9.93
CA TRP A 61 -8.36 6.86 11.07
C TRP A 61 -7.88 8.30 10.88
N LEU A 62 -6.63 8.48 10.44
CA LEU A 62 -6.09 9.79 10.11
C LEU A 62 -6.92 10.46 9.00
N ALA A 63 -7.26 9.73 7.95
CA ALA A 63 -8.06 10.26 6.84
C ALA A 63 -9.47 10.72 7.28
N GLU A 64 -10.12 9.99 8.18
CA GLU A 64 -11.40 10.40 8.78
C GLU A 64 -11.25 11.68 9.62
N ILE A 65 -10.22 11.76 10.47
CA ILE A 65 -9.94 12.98 11.25
C ILE A 65 -9.74 14.17 10.32
N MET A 66 -8.95 14.01 9.26
CA MET A 66 -8.72 15.10 8.32
C MET A 66 -10.01 15.57 7.64
N LYS A 67 -10.90 14.65 7.26
CA LYS A 67 -12.21 15.03 6.70
C LYS A 67 -13.05 15.89 7.67
N LEU A 68 -12.96 15.62 8.96
CA LEU A 68 -13.69 16.37 10.00
C LEU A 68 -13.07 17.73 10.32
N LEU A 69 -11.74 17.87 10.16
CA LEU A 69 -11.03 19.11 10.48
C LEU A 69 -11.22 20.22 9.42
N TYR A 70 -11.47 19.85 8.16
CA TYR A 70 -11.66 20.84 7.10
C TYR A 70 -13.09 21.38 7.09
N SER A 71 -13.22 22.70 7.25
CA SER A 71 -14.49 23.42 7.08
C SER A 71 -14.87 23.66 5.62
N SER A 72 -13.89 23.62 4.71
CA SER A 72 -14.07 23.78 3.27
C SER A 72 -14.10 22.44 2.54
N LYS A 73 -14.62 22.44 1.31
CA LYS A 73 -14.69 21.24 0.46
C LYS A 73 -13.28 20.74 0.11
N VAL A 74 -12.94 19.57 0.62
CA VAL A 74 -11.72 18.81 0.28
C VAL A 74 -12.07 17.49 -0.38
N THR A 75 -11.18 16.97 -1.22
CA THR A 75 -11.30 15.61 -1.77
C THR A 75 -10.25 14.72 -1.12
N LEU A 76 -10.69 13.75 -0.33
CA LEU A 76 -9.86 12.63 0.10
C LEU A 76 -9.81 11.62 -1.05
N THR A 77 -8.61 11.35 -1.56
CA THR A 77 -8.38 10.42 -2.67
C THR A 77 -8.10 9.02 -2.14
N SER A 78 -8.05 8.02 -3.04
CA SER A 78 -7.34 6.77 -2.71
C SER A 78 -5.84 7.01 -2.68
N ALA A 79 -5.07 6.02 -2.19
CA ALA A 79 -3.61 6.10 -2.24
C ALA A 79 -3.11 6.34 -3.67
N ILE A 80 -2.11 7.21 -3.82
CA ILE A 80 -1.60 7.64 -5.14
C ILE A 80 -1.02 6.49 -5.95
N GLU A 81 -0.46 5.49 -5.27
CA GLU A 81 0.13 4.31 -5.88
C GLU A 81 -0.90 3.21 -6.25
N PHE A 82 -2.20 3.40 -5.97
CA PHE A 82 -3.22 2.40 -6.29
C PHE A 82 -3.96 2.71 -7.59
N GLY A 83 -3.95 1.75 -8.51
CA GLY A 83 -4.65 1.75 -9.78
C GLY A 83 -3.71 1.57 -10.97
N GLU A 84 -4.16 2.10 -12.10
CA GLU A 84 -3.42 2.19 -13.36
C GLU A 84 -2.91 3.60 -13.61
N THR A 85 -2.15 3.81 -14.68
CA THR A 85 -1.59 5.12 -15.07
C THR A 85 -2.64 6.23 -15.22
N THR A 86 -3.87 5.90 -15.63
CA THR A 86 -5.01 6.84 -15.72
C THR A 86 -5.29 7.56 -14.40
N LYS A 87 -4.89 6.96 -13.27
CA LYS A 87 -5.01 7.53 -11.93
C LYS A 87 -4.39 8.92 -11.83
N LEU A 88 -3.22 9.13 -12.44
CA LEU A 88 -2.50 10.39 -12.31
C LEU A 88 -3.27 11.53 -12.99
N GLU A 89 -3.85 11.26 -14.17
CA GLU A 89 -4.71 12.20 -14.88
C GLU A 89 -5.98 12.52 -14.09
N GLU A 90 -6.66 11.51 -13.54
CA GLU A 90 -7.84 11.69 -12.67
C GLU A 90 -7.53 12.62 -11.50
N LEU A 91 -6.40 12.42 -10.82
CA LEU A 91 -5.99 13.25 -9.70
C LEU A 91 -5.60 14.67 -10.13
N ASN A 92 -4.98 14.83 -11.29
CA ASN A 92 -4.61 16.13 -11.86
C ASN A 92 -5.84 16.96 -12.26
N ASN A 93 -6.94 16.31 -12.64
CA ASN A 93 -8.19 16.96 -13.04
C ASN A 93 -9.11 17.37 -11.86
N LEU A 94 -8.83 16.93 -10.63
CA LEU A 94 -9.60 17.35 -9.45
C LEU A 94 -9.52 18.85 -9.24
N THR A 95 -10.61 19.56 -8.95
CA THR A 95 -10.56 21.03 -8.77
C THR A 95 -10.50 21.48 -7.32
N THR A 96 -10.79 20.59 -6.38
CA THR A 96 -10.75 20.83 -4.94
C THR A 96 -9.36 20.54 -4.37
N LYS A 97 -9.09 21.07 -3.17
CA LYS A 97 -7.91 20.71 -2.38
C LYS A 97 -7.86 19.20 -2.17
N ARG A 98 -6.72 18.58 -2.47
CA ARG A 98 -6.54 17.12 -2.42
C ARG A 98 -5.88 16.72 -1.10
N ILE A 99 -6.43 15.69 -0.48
CA ILE A 99 -5.81 14.95 0.62
C ILE A 99 -5.46 13.58 0.04
N ILE A 100 -4.17 13.31 -0.08
CA ILE A 100 -3.61 12.20 -0.86
C ILE A 100 -2.92 11.22 0.09
N PRO A 101 -3.53 10.06 0.37
CA PRO A 101 -2.87 8.99 1.10
C PRO A 101 -1.71 8.39 0.29
N THR A 102 -0.72 7.86 0.99
CA THR A 102 0.33 7.03 0.37
C THR A 102 1.05 6.16 1.39
N HIS A 103 1.48 4.99 0.93
CA HIS A 103 2.37 4.05 1.61
C HIS A 103 3.77 4.01 0.99
N LEU A 104 4.05 4.86 0.00
CA LEU A 104 5.35 4.93 -0.64
C LEU A 104 6.43 5.35 0.35
N ASN A 105 7.62 4.79 0.16
CA ASN A 105 8.81 5.30 0.85
C ASN A 105 9.16 6.70 0.30
N TYR A 106 10.00 7.43 1.05
CA TYR A 106 10.38 8.80 0.68
C TYR A 106 11.03 8.89 -0.72
N HIS A 107 11.76 7.86 -1.14
CA HIS A 107 12.48 7.85 -2.42
C HIS A 107 11.59 7.59 -3.64
N MET A 108 10.40 7.01 -3.44
CA MET A 108 9.42 6.74 -4.50
C MET A 108 8.31 7.79 -4.58
N LEU A 109 8.28 8.77 -3.66
CA LEU A 109 7.33 9.87 -3.75
C LEU A 109 7.59 10.70 -5.02
N PRO A 110 6.55 11.14 -5.75
CA PRO A 110 6.70 12.06 -6.85
C PRO A 110 7.53 13.28 -6.47
N LYS A 111 8.57 13.59 -7.25
CA LYS A 111 9.51 14.68 -6.95
C LYS A 111 8.83 16.04 -6.79
N ASP A 112 7.71 16.24 -7.49
CA ASP A 112 6.99 17.50 -7.48
C ASP A 112 6.41 17.84 -6.08
N PHE A 113 6.08 16.84 -5.24
CA PHE A 113 5.68 17.09 -3.86
C PHE A 113 6.77 17.83 -3.06
N LYS A 114 8.03 17.45 -3.27
CA LYS A 114 9.19 18.10 -2.63
C LYS A 114 9.43 19.48 -3.23
N ALA A 115 9.34 19.62 -4.55
CA ALA A 115 9.53 20.89 -5.25
C ALA A 115 8.49 21.94 -4.80
N LYS A 116 7.22 21.54 -4.67
CA LYS A 116 6.10 22.37 -4.22
C LYS A 116 5.98 22.51 -2.71
N LYS A 117 6.83 21.82 -1.94
CA LYS A 117 6.83 21.82 -0.47
C LYS A 117 5.44 21.48 0.11
N CYS A 118 4.77 20.51 -0.49
CA CYS A 118 3.45 20.07 -0.03
C CYS A 118 3.52 19.62 1.43
N LYS A 119 2.43 19.84 2.17
CA LYS A 119 2.38 19.41 3.57
C LYS A 119 2.26 17.89 3.62
N ALA A 120 2.90 17.27 4.61
CA ALA A 120 2.78 15.84 4.86
C ALA A 120 2.52 15.58 6.35
N ILE A 121 1.58 14.67 6.62
CA ILE A 121 1.35 14.10 7.96
C ILE A 121 1.77 12.64 7.89
N TYR A 122 2.80 12.29 8.65
CA TYR A 122 3.30 10.92 8.75
C TYR A 122 2.80 10.28 10.05
N ILE A 123 2.04 9.19 9.93
CA ILE A 123 1.56 8.43 11.10
C ILE A 123 2.29 7.10 11.22
N ILE A 124 2.80 6.83 12.41
CA ILE A 124 3.44 5.58 12.79
C ILE A 124 2.67 4.89 13.90
N ARG A 125 2.80 3.57 13.92
CA ARG A 125 2.32 2.69 14.98
C ARG A 125 3.45 1.78 15.41
N ASN A 126 3.41 1.33 16.67
CA ASN A 126 4.35 0.33 17.17
C ASN A 126 4.45 -0.85 16.18
N PRO A 127 5.66 -1.25 15.74
CA PRO A 127 5.83 -2.25 14.69
C PRO A 127 5.28 -3.63 15.08
N LYS A 128 5.23 -3.97 16.38
CA LYS A 128 4.63 -5.23 16.85
C LYS A 128 3.12 -5.24 16.60
N ASP A 129 2.43 -4.15 16.92
CA ASP A 129 0.99 -4.03 16.69
C ASP A 129 0.66 -3.93 15.20
N THR A 130 1.51 -3.23 14.44
CA THR A 130 1.41 -3.13 12.99
C THR A 130 1.55 -4.51 12.35
N ALA A 131 2.52 -5.31 12.78
CA ALA A 131 2.74 -6.66 12.28
C ALA A 131 1.50 -7.54 12.52
N VAL A 132 0.93 -7.55 13.72
CA VAL A 132 -0.31 -8.30 14.01
C VAL A 132 -1.46 -7.82 13.13
N SER A 133 -1.66 -6.51 13.01
CA SER A 133 -2.75 -5.97 12.20
C SER A 133 -2.61 -6.29 10.71
N LEU A 134 -1.38 -6.31 10.19
CA LEU A 134 -1.09 -6.64 8.80
C LEU A 134 -1.22 -8.15 8.55
N TYR A 135 -0.82 -9.02 9.48
CA TYR A 135 -1.10 -10.46 9.39
C TYR A 135 -2.59 -10.77 9.21
N HIS A 136 -3.44 -10.18 10.06
CA HIS A 136 -4.90 -10.34 9.92
C HIS A 136 -5.41 -9.78 8.59
N TYR A 137 -4.84 -8.67 8.11
CA TYR A 137 -5.19 -8.11 6.83
C TYR A 137 -4.85 -9.04 5.65
N TYR A 138 -3.67 -9.69 5.66
CA TYR A 138 -3.32 -10.72 4.67
C TYR A 138 -4.29 -11.90 4.70
N ARG A 139 -4.78 -12.30 5.88
CA ARG A 139 -5.72 -13.42 6.02
C ARG A 139 -7.14 -13.12 5.55
N GLU A 140 -7.59 -11.88 5.73
CA GLU A 140 -8.99 -11.48 5.49
C GLU A 140 -9.20 -10.82 4.13
N ASN A 141 -8.13 -10.35 3.49
CA ASN A 141 -8.21 -9.63 2.22
C ASN A 141 -7.89 -10.56 1.04
N PRO A 142 -8.87 -10.87 0.16
CA PRO A 142 -8.64 -11.74 -0.99
C PRO A 142 -7.69 -11.14 -2.05
N ASN A 143 -7.36 -9.85 -1.96
CA ASN A 143 -6.39 -9.19 -2.83
C ASN A 143 -4.93 -9.37 -2.35
N LEU A 144 -4.70 -10.13 -1.27
CA LEU A 144 -3.39 -10.45 -0.74
C LEU A 144 -3.19 -11.97 -0.75
N PRO A 145 -1.96 -12.45 -0.92
CA PRO A 145 -1.68 -13.88 -0.82
C PRO A 145 -1.94 -14.36 0.61
N THR A 146 -2.51 -15.55 0.74
CA THR A 146 -2.70 -16.15 2.06
C THR A 146 -1.36 -16.63 2.59
N ILE A 147 -0.95 -16.13 3.76
CA ILE A 147 0.29 -16.57 4.42
C ILE A 147 -0.03 -17.64 5.47
N GLU A 148 0.70 -18.75 5.41
CA GLU A 148 0.49 -19.88 6.31
C GLU A 148 1.04 -19.58 7.72
N GLY A 149 0.13 -19.19 8.61
CA GLY A 149 0.43 -19.03 10.03
C GLY A 149 1.19 -17.75 10.38
N TRP A 150 1.22 -17.43 11.67
CA TRP A 150 1.82 -16.21 12.20
C TRP A 150 3.35 -16.19 12.08
N ASN A 151 4.03 -17.32 12.34
CA ASN A 151 5.50 -17.36 12.35
C ASN A 151 6.09 -17.09 10.96
N THR A 152 5.55 -17.74 9.92
CA THR A 152 5.95 -17.50 8.51
C THR A 152 5.78 -16.03 8.14
N TYR A 153 4.62 -15.45 8.46
CA TYR A 153 4.36 -14.03 8.25
C TYR A 153 5.34 -13.13 9.02
N LEU A 154 5.62 -13.45 10.29
CA LEU A 154 6.49 -12.62 11.12
C LEU A 154 7.92 -12.63 10.58
N ASP A 155 8.42 -13.78 10.15
CA ASP A 155 9.73 -13.89 9.51
C ASP A 155 9.79 -13.04 8.23
N MET A 156 8.78 -13.15 7.36
CA MET A 156 8.63 -12.30 6.16
C MET A 156 8.65 -10.80 6.51
N PHE A 157 7.85 -10.40 7.51
CA PHE A 157 7.76 -9.01 7.96
C PHE A 157 9.10 -8.47 8.48
N LEU A 158 9.86 -9.28 9.23
CA LEU A 158 11.15 -8.87 9.79
C LEU A 158 12.25 -8.73 8.73
N HIS A 159 12.19 -9.51 7.64
CA HIS A 159 13.14 -9.41 6.53
C HIS A 159 12.73 -8.36 5.49
N GLY A 160 11.51 -7.80 5.59
CA GLY A 160 10.96 -6.89 4.59
C GLY A 160 10.59 -7.60 3.28
N GLU A 161 10.45 -8.92 3.33
CA GLU A 161 10.18 -9.78 2.18
C GLU A 161 8.68 -10.06 2.08
N GLY A 162 8.00 -9.48 1.10
CA GLY A 162 6.73 -10.02 0.64
C GLY A 162 7.02 -11.20 -0.28
N ASP A 163 7.32 -12.37 0.29
CA ASP A 163 7.58 -13.68 -0.35
C ASP A 163 8.50 -13.66 -1.58
N ILE A 164 9.81 -13.93 -1.43
CA ILE A 164 10.54 -14.86 -2.33
C ILE A 164 11.74 -15.46 -1.55
N LYS A 165 11.60 -16.70 -1.06
CA LYS A 165 12.77 -17.56 -0.96
C LYS A 165 13.28 -17.79 -2.38
N GLN A 166 14.40 -17.17 -2.74
CA GLN A 166 15.10 -17.51 -3.98
C GLN A 166 15.61 -18.94 -3.83
N GLY A 167 14.99 -19.86 -4.57
CA GLY A 167 15.57 -21.14 -4.94
C GLY A 167 16.16 -21.03 -6.33
#